data_AF-A0A353HQG7-F1
#
_entry.id   AF-A0A353HQG7-F1
#
_cell.length_a   1.000
_cell.length_b   1.000
_cell.length_c   1.000
_cell.angle_alpha   90.00
_cell.angle_beta   90.00
_cell.angle_gamma   90.00
#
_symmetry.space_group_name_H-M   'P 1'
#
loop_
_entity.id
_entity.type
_entity.pdbx_description
1 polymer ?
#
loop_
_entity_poly.entity_id
_entity_poly.type
_entity_poly.pdbx_seq_one_letter_code
_entity_poly.pdbx_strand_id
1 'polypeptide(L)'
;MKRQAGFTVIELLIALVVVGVLTAVAVPAYGGYMLRTRLTDAYAGLAGVQPLAEQFWANEHSFEELDDAPNFPDDTENFTYALTAADATSYTVTATGRAGAAGFAFTIDQNGRRRTTVTSARVAEGWSASATCWIKDKGGKCSE
;
A
#
# COMPACT_ATOMS: atom_id res chain seq x y z
N MET A 1 10.81 60.85 1.71
CA MET A 1 10.09 59.81 2.46
C MET A 1 9.30 58.96 1.47
N LYS A 2 9.66 57.69 1.26
CA LYS A 2 8.87 56.77 0.41
C LYS A 2 7.64 56.33 1.21
N ARG A 3 6.44 56.58 0.70
CA ARG A 3 5.20 56.08 1.32
C ARG A 3 5.18 54.55 1.21
N GLN A 4 5.04 53.89 2.34
CA GLN A 4 4.86 52.44 2.40
C GLN A 4 3.41 52.14 2.04
N ALA A 5 3.19 51.54 0.87
CA ALA A 5 1.85 51.08 0.47
C ALA A 5 1.52 49.83 1.28
N GLY A 6 0.48 49.91 2.11
CA GLY A 6 -0.05 48.77 2.85
C GLY A 6 -1.05 47.97 2.01
N PHE A 7 -1.21 46.69 2.33
CA PHE A 7 -2.23 45.83 1.74
C PHE A 7 -3.63 46.22 2.23
N THR A 8 -4.64 46.18 1.35
CA THR A 8 -6.02 46.38 1.76
C THR A 8 -6.61 45.09 2.34
N VAL A 9 -7.58 45.23 3.25
CA VAL A 9 -8.31 44.07 3.81
C VAL A 9 -9.03 43.28 2.72
N ILE A 10 -9.51 43.94 1.68
CA ILE A 10 -10.20 43.28 0.57
C ILE A 10 -9.26 42.42 -0.28
N GLU A 11 -8.03 42.87 -0.52
CA GLU A 11 -7.03 42.05 -1.21
C GLU A 11 -6.67 40.80 -0.39
N LEU A 12 -6.59 40.93 0.94
CA LEU A 12 -6.34 39.78 1.81
C LEU A 12 -7.50 38.77 1.80
N LEU A 13 -8.75 39.25 1.76
CA LEU A 13 -9.94 38.40 1.66
C LEU A 13 -9.98 37.63 0.32
N ILE A 14 -9.69 38.30 -0.80
CA ILE A 14 -9.64 37.64 -2.11
C ILE A 14 -8.51 36.60 -2.14
N ALA A 15 -7.32 36.93 -1.59
CA ALA A 15 -6.22 35.99 -1.50
C ALA A 15 -6.60 34.74 -0.67
N LEU A 16 -7.29 34.91 0.45
CA LEU A 16 -7.78 33.80 1.28
C LEU A 16 -8.79 32.91 0.55
N VAL A 17 -9.70 33.52 -0.23
CA VAL A 17 -10.66 32.76 -1.05
C VAL A 17 -9.94 31.92 -2.11
N VAL A 18 -8.96 32.49 -2.80
CA VAL A 18 -8.16 31.76 -3.79
C VAL A 18 -7.40 30.61 -3.14
N VAL A 19 -6.74 30.85 -2.00
CA VAL A 19 -6.04 29.79 -1.24
C VAL A 19 -7.04 28.72 -0.75
N GLY A 20 -8.23 29.09 -0.32
CA GLY A 20 -9.27 28.15 0.10
C GLY A 20 -9.72 27.22 -1.03
N VAL A 21 -9.94 27.75 -2.23
CA VAL A 21 -10.32 26.93 -3.41
C VAL A 21 -9.18 26.00 -3.82
N LEU A 22 -7.94 26.49 -3.82
CA LEU A 22 -6.78 25.67 -4.17
C LEU A 22 -6.53 24.55 -3.15
N THR A 23 -6.65 24.84 -1.85
CA THR A 23 -6.43 23.83 -0.80
C THR A 23 -7.51 22.75 -0.79
N ALA A 24 -8.77 23.10 -1.11
CA ALA A 24 -9.87 22.14 -1.21
C ALA A 24 -9.61 21.02 -2.23
N VAL A 25 -8.90 21.30 -3.32
CA VAL A 25 -8.55 20.30 -4.35
C VAL A 25 -7.19 19.65 -4.06
N ALA A 26 -6.22 20.42 -3.59
CA ALA A 26 -4.85 19.95 -3.40
C ALA A 26 -4.71 18.93 -2.25
N VAL A 27 -5.39 19.14 -1.13
CA VAL A 27 -5.24 18.29 0.07
C VAL A 27 -5.75 16.86 -0.16
N PRO A 28 -6.95 16.62 -0.72
CA PRO A 28 -7.42 15.26 -1.01
C PRO A 28 -6.52 14.51 -2.01
N ALA A 29 -5.95 15.23 -2.99
CA ALA A 29 -5.07 14.64 -3.99
C ALA A 29 -3.76 14.14 -3.37
N TYR A 30 -3.18 14.88 -2.42
CA TYR A 30 -1.93 14.51 -1.75
C TYR A 30 -2.06 13.21 -0.92
N GLY A 31 -3.19 13.02 -0.23
CA GLY A 31 -3.46 11.81 0.54
C GLY A 31 -3.46 10.54 -0.31
N GLY A 32 -4.01 10.62 -1.53
CA GLY A 32 -4.00 9.51 -2.48
C GLY A 32 -2.59 9.13 -2.95
N TYR A 33 -1.72 10.11 -3.16
CA TYR A 33 -0.32 9.88 -3.53
C TYR A 33 0.45 9.18 -2.40
N MET A 34 0.37 9.72 -1.18
CA MET A 34 1.01 9.12 -0.01
C MET A 34 0.56 7.68 0.24
N LEU A 35 -0.74 7.40 0.07
CA LEU A 35 -1.26 6.04 0.19
C LEU A 35 -0.61 5.09 -0.83
N ARG A 36 -0.50 5.48 -2.09
CA ARG A 36 0.15 4.64 -3.14
C ARG A 36 1.61 4.37 -2.82
N THR A 37 2.34 5.38 -2.34
CA THR A 37 3.72 5.21 -1.86
C THR A 37 3.81 4.26 -0.67
N ARG A 38 2.80 4.21 0.20
CA ARG A 38 2.76 3.20 1.28
C ARG A 38 2.50 1.80 0.71
N LEU A 39 1.63 1.65 -0.30
CA LEU A 39 1.34 0.34 -0.90
C LEU A 39 2.58 -0.29 -1.57
N THR A 40 3.52 0.51 -2.09
CA THR A 40 4.76 -0.03 -2.68
C THR A 40 5.63 -0.77 -1.67
N ASP A 41 5.50 -0.47 -0.39
CA ASP A 41 6.17 -1.18 0.71
C ASP A 41 5.76 -2.66 0.75
N ALA A 42 4.45 -2.94 0.62
CA ALA A 42 3.93 -4.29 0.53
C ALA A 42 4.48 -5.06 -0.67
N TYR A 43 4.61 -4.41 -1.83
CA TYR A 43 5.14 -5.04 -3.04
C TYR A 43 6.62 -5.37 -2.88
N ALA A 44 7.39 -4.48 -2.26
CA ALA A 44 8.80 -4.72 -2.00
C ALA A 44 8.99 -5.93 -1.07
N GLY A 45 8.21 -6.03 0.02
CA GLY A 45 8.26 -7.18 0.91
C GLY A 45 7.83 -8.47 0.21
N LEU A 46 6.70 -8.46 -0.50
CA LEU A 46 6.18 -9.67 -1.15
C LEU A 46 6.97 -10.10 -2.40
N ALA A 47 7.71 -9.20 -3.06
CA ALA A 47 8.48 -9.53 -4.26
C ALA A 47 9.60 -10.54 -3.99
N GLY A 48 10.17 -10.53 -2.78
CA GLY A 48 11.23 -11.47 -2.37
C GLY A 48 10.73 -12.86 -1.97
N VAL A 49 9.43 -13.03 -1.74
CA VAL A 49 8.87 -14.26 -1.15
C VAL A 49 8.98 -15.45 -2.09
N GLN A 50 8.73 -15.30 -3.40
CA GLN A 50 8.81 -16.42 -4.34
C GLN A 50 10.20 -17.07 -4.42
N PRO A 51 11.28 -16.32 -4.72
CA PRO A 51 12.61 -16.93 -4.77
C PRO A 51 13.06 -17.47 -3.40
N LEU A 52 12.64 -16.83 -2.30
CA LEU A 52 12.88 -17.33 -0.95
C LEU A 52 12.19 -18.69 -0.73
N ALA A 53 10.91 -18.79 -1.09
CA ALA A 53 10.14 -20.03 -0.97
C ALA A 53 10.73 -21.15 -1.81
N GLU A 54 11.14 -20.88 -3.05
CA GLU A 54 11.81 -21.86 -3.92
C GLU A 54 13.12 -22.38 -3.29
N GLN A 55 13.92 -21.48 -2.72
CA GLN A 55 15.15 -21.85 -2.03
C GLN A 55 14.88 -22.67 -0.77
N PHE A 56 13.89 -22.26 0.03
CA PHE A 56 13.51 -22.94 1.27
C PHE A 56 13.01 -24.36 0.97
N TRP A 57 12.15 -24.51 -0.03
CA TRP A 57 11.64 -25.79 -0.50
C TRP A 57 12.76 -26.75 -0.95
N ALA A 58 13.80 -26.22 -1.59
CA ALA A 58 14.94 -27.03 -2.03
C ALA A 58 15.76 -27.61 -0.87
N ASN A 59 15.72 -26.98 0.31
CA ASN A 59 16.46 -27.40 1.49
C ASN A 59 15.59 -28.26 2.44
N GLU A 60 14.38 -27.79 2.75
CA GLU A 60 13.54 -28.37 3.80
C GLU A 60 12.45 -29.30 3.26
N HIS A 61 12.15 -29.24 1.95
CA HIS A 61 11.01 -29.94 1.34
C HIS A 61 9.67 -29.70 2.07
N SER A 62 9.53 -28.52 2.66
CA SER A 62 8.32 -28.03 3.32
C SER A 62 8.22 -26.51 3.19
N PHE A 63 7.04 -25.93 3.41
CA PHE A 63 6.87 -24.50 3.68
C PHE A 63 6.41 -24.21 5.11
N GLU A 64 6.13 -25.24 5.91
CA GLU A 64 5.93 -25.10 7.35
C GLU A 64 7.20 -24.45 7.90
N GLU A 65 7.12 -23.24 8.47
CA GLU A 65 8.27 -22.42 8.95
C GLU A 65 9.00 -21.58 7.88
N LEU A 66 8.40 -21.35 6.70
CA LEU A 66 8.97 -20.39 5.72
C LEU A 66 9.16 -18.97 6.30
N ASP A 67 8.38 -18.60 7.32
CA ASP A 67 8.49 -17.32 8.04
C ASP A 67 9.71 -17.21 8.95
N ASP A 68 10.32 -18.33 9.32
CA ASP A 68 11.60 -18.38 10.04
C ASP A 68 12.81 -18.33 9.10
N ALA A 69 12.58 -18.38 7.78
CA ALA A 69 13.64 -18.36 6.78
C ALA A 69 14.38 -17.00 6.76
N PRO A 70 15.70 -17.00 6.53
CA PRO A 70 16.46 -15.76 6.37
C PRO A 70 15.89 -14.89 5.25
N ASN A 71 15.66 -13.61 5.52
CA ASN A 71 15.05 -12.64 4.61
C ASN A 71 13.56 -12.85 4.35
N PHE A 72 12.84 -13.59 5.20
CA PHE A 72 11.40 -13.41 5.28
C PHE A 72 11.07 -11.93 5.57
N PRO A 73 10.04 -11.33 4.96
CA PRO A 73 9.79 -9.91 5.09
C PRO A 73 9.48 -9.50 6.54
N ASP A 74 10.23 -8.52 7.05
CA ASP A 74 9.96 -7.93 8.36
C ASP A 74 8.75 -6.98 8.31
N ASP A 75 8.07 -6.84 9.45
CA ASP A 75 7.02 -5.84 9.64
C ASP A 75 7.55 -4.41 9.46
N THR A 76 6.84 -3.61 8.67
CA THR A 76 7.16 -2.20 8.39
C THR A 76 6.13 -1.28 9.01
N GLU A 77 6.35 0.03 9.07
CA GLU A 77 5.36 0.99 9.59
C GLU A 77 3.94 0.78 8.99
N ASN A 78 3.85 0.40 7.71
CA ASN A 78 2.59 0.33 6.98
C ASN A 78 2.05 -1.08 6.80
N PHE A 79 2.85 -2.14 6.97
CA PHE A 79 2.42 -3.51 6.73
C PHE A 79 2.97 -4.49 7.78
N THR A 80 2.18 -5.51 8.09
CA THR A 80 2.65 -6.71 8.77
C THR A 80 2.63 -7.89 7.82
N TYR A 81 3.61 -8.79 7.93
CA TYR A 81 3.70 -9.97 7.08
C TYR A 81 3.41 -11.23 7.89
N ALA A 82 2.61 -12.12 7.32
CA ALA A 82 2.28 -13.37 7.96
C ALA A 82 2.25 -14.49 6.94
N LEU A 83 2.81 -15.64 7.32
CA LEU A 83 2.65 -16.90 6.62
C LEU A 83 1.36 -17.58 7.06
N THR A 84 0.59 -18.06 6.09
CA THR A 84 -0.64 -18.81 6.31
C THR A 84 -0.73 -19.95 5.30
N ALA A 85 -1.57 -20.95 5.59
CA ALA A 85 -1.74 -22.12 4.71
C ALA A 85 -0.40 -22.74 4.27
N ALA A 86 0.55 -22.80 5.20
CA ALA A 86 1.86 -23.38 4.99
C ALA A 86 1.81 -24.88 5.26
N ASP A 87 2.19 -25.68 4.27
CA ASP A 87 2.33 -27.13 4.35
C ASP A 87 3.49 -27.59 3.44
N ALA A 88 3.62 -28.89 3.26
CA ALA A 88 4.60 -29.48 2.37
C ALA A 88 4.37 -29.23 0.86
N THR A 89 3.52 -28.31 0.41
CA THR A 89 3.35 -28.00 -1.01
C THR A 89 2.78 -26.61 -1.27
N SER A 90 2.16 -26.02 -0.25
CA SER A 90 1.44 -24.77 -0.37
C SER A 90 1.87 -23.78 0.69
N TYR A 91 1.73 -22.50 0.35
CA TYR A 91 1.90 -21.40 1.26
C TYR A 91 1.08 -20.20 0.77
N THR A 92 0.77 -19.28 1.67
CA THR A 92 0.28 -17.95 1.32
C THR A 92 0.91 -16.94 2.27
N VAL A 93 1.72 -16.03 1.72
CA VAL A 93 2.23 -14.89 2.47
C VAL A 93 1.30 -13.70 2.26
N THR A 94 0.89 -13.09 3.37
CA THR A 94 -0.04 -11.96 3.39
C THR A 94 0.62 -10.73 4.00
N ALA A 95 0.67 -9.65 3.23
CA ALA A 95 0.97 -8.31 3.73
C ALA A 95 -0.33 -7.62 4.13
N THR A 96 -0.54 -7.42 5.43
CA THR A 96 -1.73 -6.76 6.00
C THR A 96 -1.42 -5.31 6.32
N GLY A 97 -2.17 -4.39 5.70
CA GLY A 97 -1.98 -2.96 5.89
C GLY A 97 -2.38 -2.49 7.28
N ARG A 98 -1.52 -1.67 7.90
CA ARG A 98 -1.75 -0.97 9.17
C ARG A 98 -1.58 0.54 8.99
N ALA A 99 -1.93 1.32 10.01
CA ALA A 99 -1.81 2.77 10.03
C ALA A 99 -2.32 3.42 8.71
N GLY A 100 -1.43 4.08 7.98
CA GLY A 100 -1.71 4.78 6.74
C GLY A 100 -2.18 3.91 5.57
N ALA A 101 -1.93 2.60 5.62
CA ALA A 101 -2.35 1.61 4.63
C ALA A 101 -3.43 0.66 5.19
N ALA A 102 -4.04 0.99 6.33
CA ALA A 102 -5.07 0.15 6.96
C ALA A 102 -6.20 -0.18 5.97
N GLY A 103 -6.67 -1.43 6.03
CA GLY A 103 -7.77 -1.90 5.20
C GLY A 103 -7.40 -2.34 3.79
N PHE A 104 -6.10 -2.49 3.49
CA PHE A 104 -5.57 -3.25 2.36
C PHE A 104 -4.94 -4.55 2.86
N ALA A 105 -5.05 -5.62 2.08
CA ALA A 105 -4.18 -6.78 2.23
C ALA A 105 -3.79 -7.34 0.87
N PHE A 106 -2.52 -7.71 0.73
CA PHE A 106 -1.94 -8.26 -0.49
C PHE A 106 -1.41 -9.65 -0.20
N THR A 107 -1.64 -10.59 -1.10
CA THR A 107 -1.16 -11.97 -0.92
C THR A 107 -0.37 -12.45 -2.12
N ILE A 108 0.53 -13.40 -1.87
CA ILE A 108 1.16 -14.24 -2.89
C ILE A 108 1.17 -15.68 -2.41
N ASP A 109 0.84 -16.60 -3.31
CA ASP A 109 0.83 -18.03 -3.05
C ASP A 109 1.97 -18.75 -3.79
N GLN A 110 2.09 -20.05 -3.58
CA GLN A 110 3.10 -20.93 -4.21
C GLN A 110 3.05 -20.94 -5.74
N ASN A 111 1.91 -20.59 -6.34
CA ASN A 111 1.75 -20.51 -7.79
C ASN A 111 2.05 -19.10 -8.32
N GLY A 112 2.51 -18.19 -7.46
CA GLY A 112 2.70 -16.79 -7.79
C GLY A 112 1.41 -16.00 -7.95
N ARG A 113 0.28 -16.54 -7.47
CA ARG A 113 -1.01 -15.88 -7.61
C ARG A 113 -1.08 -14.71 -6.66
N ARG A 114 -1.14 -13.52 -7.25
CA ARG A 114 -1.24 -12.26 -6.52
C ARG A 114 -2.71 -11.91 -6.28
N ARG A 115 -3.04 -11.45 -5.08
CA ARG A 115 -4.40 -11.00 -4.74
C ARG A 115 -4.35 -9.71 -3.95
N THR A 116 -5.35 -8.85 -4.15
CA THR A 116 -5.65 -7.76 -3.23
C THR A 116 -7.05 -7.92 -2.65
N THR A 117 -7.14 -7.74 -1.33
CA THR A 117 -8.40 -7.50 -0.64
C THR A 117 -8.41 -6.08 -0.08
N VAL A 118 -9.59 -5.49 -0.04
CA VAL A 118 -9.81 -4.14 0.50
C VAL A 118 -11.06 -4.14 1.37
N THR A 119 -11.03 -3.33 2.42
CA THR A 119 -12.21 -3.11 3.27
C THR A 119 -13.25 -2.23 2.58
N SER A 120 -14.50 -2.28 3.05
CA SER A 120 -15.59 -1.43 2.55
C SER A 120 -15.28 0.07 2.63
N ALA A 121 -14.50 0.50 3.62
CA ALA A 121 -14.02 1.88 3.73
C ALA A 121 -13.17 2.29 2.52
N ARG A 122 -12.24 1.42 2.08
CA ARG A 122 -11.42 1.67 0.89
C ARG A 122 -12.23 1.59 -0.41
N VAL A 123 -13.27 0.76 -0.44
CA VAL A 123 -14.21 0.73 -1.56
C VAL A 123 -14.95 2.07 -1.70
N ALA A 124 -15.39 2.67 -0.59
CA ALA A 124 -16.01 3.99 -0.61
C ALA A 124 -15.06 5.10 -1.12
N GLU A 125 -13.75 4.93 -0.96
CA GLU A 125 -12.72 5.82 -1.50
C GLU A 125 -12.41 5.57 -2.99
N GLY A 126 -13.01 4.56 -3.61
CA GLY A 126 -12.85 4.20 -5.03
C GLY A 126 -11.81 3.12 -5.31
N TRP A 127 -11.34 2.38 -4.30
CA TRP A 127 -10.51 1.20 -4.49
C TRP A 127 -11.36 -0.05 -4.74
N SER A 128 -10.79 -1.06 -5.39
CA SER A 128 -11.47 -2.33 -5.63
C SER A 128 -10.51 -3.50 -5.38
N ALA A 129 -11.06 -4.59 -4.84
CA ALA A 129 -10.29 -5.83 -4.67
C ALA A 129 -9.92 -6.42 -6.03
N SER A 130 -8.87 -7.24 -6.06
CA SER A 130 -8.47 -8.00 -7.24
C SER A 130 -8.16 -9.44 -6.85
N ALA A 131 -8.67 -10.39 -7.64
CA ALA A 131 -8.42 -11.81 -7.46
C ALA A 131 -7.11 -12.29 -8.12
N THR A 132 -6.47 -11.45 -8.93
CA THR A 132 -5.42 -11.87 -9.86
C THR A 132 -4.17 -10.99 -9.84
N CYS A 133 -4.20 -9.86 -9.14
CA CYS A 133 -3.06 -8.96 -9.06
C CYS A 133 -3.06 -8.14 -7.78
N TRP A 134 -1.92 -7.51 -7.51
CA TRP A 134 -1.85 -6.42 -6.55
C TRP A 134 -2.29 -5.12 -7.21
N ILE A 135 -3.18 -4.35 -6.58
CA ILE A 135 -3.71 -3.10 -7.16
C ILE A 135 -2.81 -1.90 -6.86
N LYS A 136 -2.35 -1.15 -7.86
CA LYS A 136 -1.57 0.08 -7.65
C LYS A 136 -2.41 1.35 -7.52
N ASP A 137 -3.61 1.34 -8.11
CA ASP A 137 -4.46 2.52 -8.22
C ASP A 137 -5.94 2.23 -7.95
N LYS A 138 -6.68 3.30 -7.68
CA LYS A 138 -8.15 3.30 -7.66
C LYS A 138 -8.72 2.74 -8.96
N GLY A 139 -9.86 2.06 -8.85
CA GLY A 139 -10.45 1.29 -9.95
C GLY A 139 -9.80 -0.07 -10.20
N GLY A 140 -8.85 -0.50 -9.35
CA GLY A 140 -8.34 -1.88 -9.35
C GLY A 140 -7.30 -2.15 -10.43
N LYS A 141 -6.61 -1.11 -10.91
CA LYS A 141 -5.52 -1.31 -11.88
C LYS A 141 -4.36 -2.04 -11.22
N CYS A 142 -3.89 -3.09 -11.87
CA CYS A 142 -2.81 -3.93 -11.38
C CYS A 142 -1.46 -3.19 -11.35
N SER A 143 -0.63 -3.48 -10.36
CA SER A 143 0.81 -3.24 -10.39
C SER A 143 1.39 -4.05 -11.55
N GLU A 144 2.09 -3.38 -12.46
CA GLU A 144 2.83 -4.03 -13.55
C GLU A 144 4.10 -4.70 -13.00
#